data_AF-A0A0F9HB72-F1
#
_entry.id   AF-A0A0F9HB72-F1
#
_cell.length_a   1.000
_cell.length_b   1.000
_cell.length_c   1.000
_cell.angle_alpha   90.00
_cell.angle_beta   90.00
_cell.angle_gamma   90.00
#
_symmetry.space_group_name_H-M   'P 1'
#
loop_
_entity.id
_entity.type
_entity.pdbx_description
1 polymer ?
#
loop_
_entity_poly.entity_id
_entity_poly.type
_entity_poly.pdbx_seq_one_letter_code
_entity_poly.pdbx_strand_id
1 'polypeptide(L)'
;MNINNGESIELTHKKLFEDYFKKFPPEISEFSFTNLFIWNKYYNYLYLEYNDHLVIYSREYFKKWRKSISRREATIFFMPPIGPNPVKIILEIFKSLKNVEFHRVPEPLITNLNEEGEFEALNIEILEDR
;
A
#
# COMPACT_ATOMS: atom_id res chain seq x y z
N MET A 1 3.00 -12.36 5.50
CA MET A 1 3.83 -11.58 4.55
C MET A 1 5.21 -11.25 5.16
N ASN A 2 6.31 -11.36 4.42
CA ASN A 2 7.64 -10.90 4.85
C ASN A 2 8.10 -9.68 4.04
N ILE A 3 7.96 -8.49 4.61
CA ILE A 3 8.35 -7.23 3.95
C ILE A 3 9.84 -7.11 3.65
N ASN A 4 10.71 -7.93 4.24
CA ASN A 4 12.15 -7.86 3.98
C ASN A 4 12.53 -8.38 2.57
N ASN A 5 11.60 -9.04 1.90
CA ASN A 5 11.81 -9.58 0.55
C ASN A 5 11.36 -8.62 -0.56
N GLY A 6 11.04 -7.36 -0.24
CA GLY A 6 10.62 -6.39 -1.24
C GLY A 6 11.74 -5.94 -2.16
N GLU A 7 11.41 -5.73 -3.42
CA GLU A 7 12.31 -5.33 -4.49
C GLU A 7 12.06 -3.88 -4.92
N SER A 8 13.10 -3.20 -5.40
CA SER A 8 12.96 -1.87 -6.01
C SER A 8 12.15 -1.96 -7.31
N ILE A 9 11.36 -0.93 -7.60
CA ILE A 9 10.66 -0.82 -8.88
C ILE A 9 11.66 -0.43 -9.97
N GLU A 10 11.86 -1.32 -10.94
CA GLU A 10 12.74 -1.15 -12.10
C GLU A 10 11.96 -1.23 -13.41
N LEU A 11 12.51 -0.71 -14.51
CA LEU A 11 11.85 -0.72 -15.83
C LEU A 11 11.49 -2.14 -16.30
N THR A 12 12.28 -3.15 -15.93
CA THR A 12 12.04 -4.57 -16.23
C THR A 12 10.74 -5.10 -15.62
N HIS A 13 10.25 -4.47 -14.54
CA HIS A 13 9.03 -4.88 -13.84
C HIS A 13 7.76 -4.29 -14.45
N LYS A 14 7.88 -3.45 -15.50
CA LYS A 14 6.73 -2.80 -16.16
C LYS A 14 5.61 -3.77 -16.51
N LYS A 15 5.95 -4.88 -17.17
CA LYS A 15 4.96 -5.87 -17.62
C LYS A 15 4.19 -6.47 -16.44
N LEU A 16 4.87 -6.79 -15.34
CA LEU A 16 4.23 -7.36 -14.14
C LEU A 16 3.16 -6.41 -13.60
N PHE A 17 3.53 -5.14 -13.41
CA PHE A 17 2.62 -4.12 -12.87
C PHE A 17 1.45 -3.87 -13.82
N GLU A 18 1.69 -3.76 -15.12
CA GLU A 18 0.64 -3.59 -16.13
C GLU A 18 -0.31 -4.78 -16.18
N ASP A 19 0.19 -6.02 -16.00
CA ASP A 19 -0.65 -7.21 -15.94
C ASP A 19 -1.60 -7.17 -14.71
N TYR A 20 -1.10 -6.73 -13.55
CA TYR A 20 -1.95 -6.49 -12.36
C TYR A 20 -2.96 -5.38 -12.58
N PHE A 21 -2.54 -4.22 -13.09
CA PHE A 21 -3.44 -3.09 -13.34
C PHE A 21 -4.49 -3.38 -14.40
N LYS A 22 -4.18 -4.25 -15.37
CA LYS A 22 -5.16 -4.69 -16.36
C LYS A 22 -6.20 -5.65 -15.76
N LYS A 23 -5.76 -6.55 -14.88
CA LYS A 23 -6.63 -7.55 -14.24
C LYS A 23 -7.46 -6.95 -13.10
N PHE A 24 -6.88 -6.01 -12.36
CA PHE A 24 -7.47 -5.31 -11.24
C PHE A 24 -7.27 -3.80 -11.43
N PRO A 25 -8.10 -3.16 -12.28
CA PRO A 25 -7.97 -1.74 -12.59
C PRO A 25 -8.02 -0.87 -11.33
N PRO A 26 -6.95 -0.10 -11.05
CA PRO A 26 -6.94 0.81 -9.91
C PRO A 26 -7.84 2.02 -10.17
N GLU A 27 -8.43 2.56 -9.10
CA GLU A 27 -9.33 3.73 -9.17
C GLU A 27 -8.58 5.07 -9.14
N ILE A 28 -7.32 5.08 -8.72
CA ILE A 28 -6.51 6.29 -8.55
C ILE A 28 -5.42 6.40 -9.61
N SER A 29 -5.12 7.63 -10.03
CA SER A 29 -4.15 7.91 -11.09
C SER A 29 -2.71 7.55 -10.73
N GLU A 30 -2.41 7.49 -9.43
CA GLU A 30 -1.11 7.15 -8.87
C GLU A 30 -0.67 5.73 -9.24
N PHE A 31 -1.62 4.81 -9.45
CA PHE A 31 -1.34 3.47 -9.95
C PHE A 31 -1.27 3.42 -11.47
N SER A 32 -0.26 4.09 -12.00
CA SER A 32 0.33 3.74 -13.28
C SER A 32 1.78 3.35 -13.06
N PHE A 33 2.29 2.41 -13.87
CA PHE A 33 3.70 2.03 -13.76
C PHE A 33 4.62 3.25 -13.93
N THR A 34 4.28 4.13 -14.87
CA THR A 34 5.01 5.39 -15.11
C THR A 34 5.07 6.27 -13.87
N ASN A 35 3.94 6.48 -13.17
CA ASN A 35 3.91 7.28 -11.95
C ASN A 35 4.74 6.62 -10.85
N LEU A 36 4.51 5.34 -10.59
CA LEU A 36 5.25 4.60 -9.55
C LEU A 36 6.77 4.63 -9.81
N PHE A 37 7.19 4.44 -11.05
CA PHE A 37 8.60 4.43 -11.43
C PHE A 37 9.24 5.82 -11.32
N ILE A 38 8.60 6.87 -11.84
CA ILE A 38 9.13 8.25 -11.76
C ILE A 38 9.21 8.72 -10.31
N TRP A 39 8.19 8.42 -9.50
CA TRP A 39 8.15 8.80 -8.09
C TRP A 39 8.96 7.88 -7.17
N ASN A 40 9.52 6.78 -7.69
CA ASN A 40 10.33 5.84 -6.90
C ASN A 40 11.55 6.53 -6.28
N LYS A 41 12.18 7.50 -6.94
CA LYS A 41 13.30 8.26 -6.36
C LYS A 41 12.91 9.05 -5.10
N TYR A 42 11.65 9.47 -5.01
CA TYR A 42 11.12 10.22 -3.87
C TYR A 42 10.60 9.27 -2.79
N TYR A 43 9.70 8.36 -3.12
CA TYR A 43 9.11 7.45 -2.14
C TYR A 43 10.04 6.31 -1.72
N ASN A 44 10.98 5.92 -2.57
CA ASN A 44 11.81 4.72 -2.43
C ASN A 44 10.93 3.48 -2.24
N TYR A 45 10.03 3.28 -3.20
CA TYR A 45 9.07 2.19 -3.21
C TYR A 45 9.78 0.84 -3.30
N LEU A 46 9.27 -0.07 -2.49
CA LEU A 46 9.49 -1.49 -2.61
C LEU A 46 8.18 -2.13 -3.02
N TYR A 47 8.28 -3.23 -3.77
CA TYR A 47 7.12 -4.05 -4.08
C TYR A 47 7.41 -5.53 -3.81
N LEU A 48 6.35 -6.29 -3.60
CA LEU A 48 6.37 -7.75 -3.61
C LEU A 48 5.01 -8.29 -4.06
N GLU A 49 5.01 -9.52 -4.58
CA GLU A 49 3.77 -10.27 -4.78
C GLU A 49 3.44 -11.08 -3.53
N TYR A 50 2.19 -11.00 -3.07
CA TYR A 50 1.72 -11.74 -1.90
C TYR A 50 0.25 -12.12 -2.05
N ASN A 51 -0.05 -13.42 -1.96
CA ASN A 51 -1.42 -13.96 -2.08
C ASN A 51 -2.17 -13.39 -3.31
N ASP A 52 -1.53 -13.41 -4.49
CA ASP A 52 -2.04 -12.83 -5.75
C ASP A 52 -2.33 -11.32 -5.70
N HIS A 53 -1.64 -10.59 -4.83
CA HIS A 53 -1.65 -9.13 -4.79
C HIS A 53 -0.28 -8.55 -5.05
N LEU A 54 -0.26 -7.43 -5.77
CA LEU A 54 0.85 -6.51 -5.80
C LEU A 54 0.76 -5.60 -4.57
N VAL A 55 1.74 -5.71 -3.68
CA VAL A 55 1.85 -4.88 -2.46
C VAL A 55 3.00 -3.90 -2.65
N ILE A 56 2.71 -2.60 -2.51
CA ILE A 56 3.68 -1.51 -2.69
C ILE A 56 3.79 -0.71 -1.39
N TYR A 57 5.02 -0.46 -0.95
CA TYR A 57 5.29 0.19 0.34
C TYR A 57 6.64 0.90 0.37
N SER A 58 6.89 1.67 1.41
CA SER A 58 8.18 2.31 1.68
C SER A 58 8.49 2.36 3.17
N ARG A 59 9.77 2.10 3.49
CA ARG A 59 10.32 2.25 4.85
C ARG A 59 11.06 3.56 5.06
N GLU A 60 11.36 4.26 3.97
CA GLU A 60 12.23 5.42 3.95
C GLU A 60 11.46 6.72 3.79
N TYR A 61 10.23 6.65 3.26
CA TYR A 61 9.41 7.81 2.98
C TYR A 61 9.23 8.72 4.22
N PHE A 62 8.78 8.15 5.34
CA PHE A 62 8.58 8.92 6.57
C PHE A 62 9.87 9.29 7.31
N LYS A 63 11.00 8.65 6.98
CA LYS A 63 12.29 9.03 7.56
C LYS A 63 12.86 10.26 6.86
N LYS A 64 12.62 10.40 5.56
CA LYS A 64 13.27 11.39 4.70
C LYS A 64 12.42 12.63 4.43
N TRP A 65 11.11 12.46 4.23
CA TRP A 65 10.31 13.51 3.56
C TRP A 65 9.15 14.05 4.37
N ARG A 66 8.47 13.21 5.16
CA ARG A 66 7.30 13.61 5.95
C ARG A 66 7.27 12.87 7.28
N LYS A 67 6.62 13.43 8.29
CA LYS A 67 6.28 12.67 9.50
C LYS A 67 5.09 11.76 9.21
N SER A 68 5.09 10.58 9.81
CA SER A 68 3.92 9.70 9.86
C SER A 68 2.77 10.42 10.54
N ILE A 69 1.53 10.11 10.14
CA ILE A 69 0.35 10.74 10.74
C ILE A 69 0.23 10.35 12.21
N SER A 70 0.48 9.08 12.50
CA SER A 70 0.57 8.51 13.85
C SER A 70 1.71 9.08 14.69
N ARG A 71 2.66 9.80 14.08
CA ARG A 71 3.91 10.30 14.68
C ARG A 71 4.75 9.21 15.36
N ARG A 72 4.50 7.94 15.06
CA ARG A 72 5.28 6.82 15.56
C ARG A 72 6.56 6.69 14.73
N GLU A 73 7.64 6.32 15.41
CA GLU A 73 8.89 6.00 14.72
C GLU A 73 8.77 4.67 13.98
N ALA A 74 9.58 4.53 12.92
CA ALA A 74 9.60 3.36 12.06
C ALA A 74 8.25 2.99 11.43
N THR A 75 7.33 3.96 11.29
CA THR A 75 6.09 3.75 10.54
C THR A 75 6.40 3.40 9.08
N ILE A 76 5.71 2.39 8.58
CA ILE A 76 5.83 1.93 7.19
C ILE A 76 4.67 2.51 6.39
N PHE A 77 5.00 3.16 5.28
CA PHE A 77 4.04 3.68 4.32
C PHE A 77 3.61 2.56 3.38
N PHE A 78 2.32 2.35 3.21
CA PHE A 78 1.75 1.43 2.21
C PHE A 78 0.83 2.17 1.25
N MET A 79 0.87 1.76 -0.01
CA MET A 79 -0.24 2.00 -0.94
C MET A 79 -1.27 0.86 -0.77
N PRO A 80 -2.55 1.06 -1.14
CA PRO A 80 -3.52 -0.03 -1.09
C PRO A 80 -3.06 -1.19 -2.00
N PRO A 81 -3.19 -2.45 -1.57
CA PRO A 81 -2.81 -3.60 -2.38
C PRO A 81 -3.64 -3.69 -3.67
N ILE A 82 -3.05 -4.18 -4.75
CA ILE A 82 -3.76 -4.44 -6.01
C ILE A 82 -3.88 -5.95 -6.21
N GLY A 83 -5.09 -6.47 -6.19
CA GLY A 83 -5.35 -7.90 -6.33
C GLY A 83 -6.78 -8.26 -5.94
N PRO A 84 -7.09 -9.56 -5.81
CA PRO A 84 -8.41 -10.03 -5.44
C PRO A 84 -8.67 -9.87 -3.93
N ASN A 85 -9.64 -9.05 -3.54
CA ASN A 85 -9.96 -8.74 -2.14
C ASN A 85 -8.78 -8.08 -1.38
N PRO A 86 -8.43 -6.84 -1.73
CA PRO A 86 -7.34 -6.09 -1.08
C PRO A 86 -7.61 -5.77 0.41
N VAL A 87 -8.88 -5.73 0.84
CA VAL A 87 -9.29 -5.52 2.24
C VAL A 87 -8.63 -6.56 3.15
N LYS A 88 -8.70 -7.84 2.76
CA LYS A 88 -8.08 -8.94 3.51
C LYS A 88 -6.59 -8.72 3.73
N ILE A 89 -5.87 -8.26 2.70
CA ILE A 89 -4.44 -8.02 2.78
C ILE A 89 -4.13 -6.82 3.69
N ILE A 90 -4.92 -5.74 3.61
CA ILE A 90 -4.80 -4.59 4.52
C ILE A 90 -4.93 -5.03 5.98
N LEU A 91 -5.98 -5.79 6.31
CA LEU A 91 -6.20 -6.29 7.66
C LEU A 91 -5.08 -7.23 8.13
N GLU A 92 -4.59 -8.12 7.26
CA GLU A 92 -3.46 -9.00 7.58
C GLU A 92 -2.18 -8.21 7.87
N ILE A 93 -1.94 -7.12 7.12
CA ILE A 93 -0.81 -6.23 7.34
C ILE A 93 -0.93 -5.53 8.69
N PHE A 94 -2.10 -4.96 9.02
CA PHE A 94 -2.33 -4.34 10.33
C PHE A 94 -2.16 -5.32 11.51
N LYS A 95 -2.52 -6.60 11.32
CA LYS A 95 -2.34 -7.64 12.34
C LYS A 95 -0.88 -8.07 12.50
N SER A 96 -0.13 -8.14 11.41
CA SER A 96 1.21 -8.73 11.39
C SER A 96 2.33 -7.72 11.63
N LEU A 97 2.11 -6.45 11.32
CA LEU A 97 3.12 -5.39 11.42
C LEU A 97 2.68 -4.32 12.43
N LYS A 98 3.68 -3.78 13.14
CA LYS A 98 3.49 -2.60 13.98
C LYS A 98 3.76 -1.33 13.16
N ASN A 99 3.08 -0.25 13.52
CA ASN A 99 3.28 1.09 12.95
C ASN A 99 3.12 1.09 11.42
N VAL A 100 1.89 0.90 10.95
CA VAL A 100 1.55 0.89 9.53
C VAL A 100 0.62 2.03 9.23
N GLU A 101 0.80 2.66 8.06
CA GLU A 101 -0.17 3.59 7.49
C GLU A 101 -0.42 3.25 6.03
N PHE A 102 -1.69 3.13 5.64
CA PHE A 102 -2.11 3.06 4.25
C PHE A 102 -2.51 4.45 3.77
N HIS A 103 -1.97 4.87 2.63
CA HIS A 103 -2.20 6.18 2.04
C HIS A 103 -2.79 6.02 0.65
N ARG A 104 -3.55 7.04 0.20
CA ARG A 104 -4.25 7.01 -1.10
C ARG A 104 -5.20 5.82 -1.22
N VAL A 105 -5.94 5.51 -0.16
CA VAL A 105 -6.92 4.43 -0.16
C VAL A 105 -8.22 4.93 -0.81
N PRO A 106 -8.71 4.32 -1.91
CA PRO A 106 -9.96 4.72 -2.55
C PRO A 106 -11.17 4.56 -1.62
N GLU A 107 -12.17 5.42 -1.77
CA GLU A 107 -13.39 5.40 -0.96
C GLU A 107 -14.13 4.04 -0.99
N PRO A 108 -14.29 3.35 -2.14
CA PRO A 108 -14.90 2.02 -2.16
C PRO A 108 -14.15 1.00 -1.30
N LEU A 109 -12.83 1.13 -1.20
CA LEU A 109 -12.02 0.24 -0.39
C LEU A 109 -12.18 0.53 1.12
N ILE A 110 -12.37 1.80 1.49
CA ILE A 110 -12.71 2.20 2.86
C ILE A 110 -14.08 1.68 3.27
N THR A 111 -15.08 1.79 2.40
CA THR A 111 -16.42 1.23 2.64
C THR A 111 -16.34 -0.26 2.93
N ASN A 112 -15.65 -1.02 2.07
CA ASN A 112 -15.49 -2.47 2.26
C ASN A 112 -14.71 -2.81 3.54
N LEU A 113 -13.74 -1.98 3.95
CA LEU A 113 -13.03 -2.16 5.23
C LEU A 113 -13.96 -2.00 6.43
N ASN A 114 -14.88 -1.02 6.41
CA ASN A 114 -15.83 -0.79 7.50
C ASN A 114 -16.89 -1.89 7.63
N GLU A 115 -17.19 -2.60 6.54
CA GLU A 115 -18.12 -3.74 6.56
C GLU A 115 -17.51 -5.00 7.20
N GLU A 116 -16.18 -5.08 7.30
CA GLU A 116 -15.48 -6.17 7.96
C GLU A 116 -15.43 -5.94 9.47
N GLY A 117 -16.09 -6.81 10.26
CA GLY A 117 -16.11 -6.70 11.73
C GLY A 117 -14.73 -6.77 12.40
N GLU A 118 -13.70 -7.21 11.68
CA GLU A 118 -12.30 -7.20 12.16
C GLU A 118 -11.70 -5.79 12.21
N PHE A 119 -12.21 -4.85 11.40
CA PHE A 119 -11.71 -3.48 11.34
C PHE A 119 -11.94 -2.74 12.65
N GLU A 120 -13.13 -2.87 13.24
CA GLU A 120 -13.46 -2.30 14.56
C GLU A 120 -12.54 -2.84 15.66
N ALA A 121 -12.23 -4.14 15.63
CA ALA A 121 -11.38 -4.80 16.62
C ALA A 121 -9.91 -4.30 16.57
N LEU A 122 -9.47 -3.79 15.43
CA LEU A 122 -8.10 -3.29 15.24
C LEU A 122 -7.93 -1.80 15.58
N ASN A 123 -9.02 -1.09 15.89
CA ASN A 123 -9.03 0.35 16.20
C ASN A 123 -8.24 1.17 15.15
N ILE A 124 -8.53 0.93 13.88
CA ILE A 124 -7.90 1.61 12.74
C ILE A 124 -8.56 2.99 12.58
N GLU A 125 -7.73 4.02 12.48
CA GLU A 125 -8.20 5.40 12.23
C GLU A 125 -8.24 5.68 10.73
N ILE A 126 -9.37 6.19 10.24
CA ILE A 126 -9.53 6.68 8.86
C ILE A 126 -9.44 8.20 8.88
N LEU A 127 -8.60 8.75 8.01
CA LEU A 127 -8.40 10.19 7.88
C LEU A 127 -8.53 10.55 6.40
N GLU A 128 -9.49 11.43 6.10
CA GLU A 128 -9.66 12.00 4.76
C GLU A 128 -8.57 13.04 4.48
N ASP A 129 -8.06 13.03 3.24
CA ASP A 129 -7.21 14.12 2.74
C ASP A 129 -8.07 15.40 2.71
N ARG A 130 -7.70 16.40 3.53
CA ARG A 130 -8.32 17.74 3.56
C ARG A 130 -7.67 18.71 2.58
#